data_AF-A0A4R3LG92-F1
#
_entry.id   AF-A0A4R3LG92-F1
#
_cell.length_a   1.000
_cell.length_b   1.000
_cell.length_c   1.000
_cell.angle_alpha   90.00
_cell.angle_beta   90.00
_cell.angle_gamma   90.00
#
_symmetry.space_group_name_H-M   'P 1'
#
loop_
_entity.id
_entity.type
_entity.pdbx_description
1 polymer ?
#
loop_
_entity_poly.entity_id
_entity_poly.type
_entity_poly.pdbx_seq_one_letter_code
_entity_poly.pdbx_strand_id
1 'polypeptide(L)'
;MKTERDYLIDAAQRNAREAIAQARSTLERSLRELDRYAERFEGAETVHDQAKTMNWLLNELASNILPNLRLDLIAEAQAELARAHEVARAANQE
;
A
#
# COMPACT_ATOMS: atom_id res chain seq x y z
N MET A 1 18.58 -2.65 -29.87
CA MET A 1 17.37 -3.46 -29.61
C MET A 1 17.36 -3.78 -28.14
N LYS A 2 16.24 -3.59 -27.41
CA LYS A 2 16.19 -3.98 -25.99
C LYS A 2 16.27 -5.51 -25.88
N THR A 3 17.04 -6.00 -24.92
CA THR A 3 17.14 -7.43 -24.63
C THR A 3 15.95 -7.89 -23.81
N GLU A 4 15.67 -9.19 -23.80
CA GLU A 4 14.62 -9.77 -22.94
C GLU A 4 14.81 -9.39 -21.46
N ARG A 5 16.07 -9.35 -21.00
CA ARG A 5 16.45 -8.84 -19.67
C ARG A 5 15.99 -7.40 -19.43
N ASP A 6 16.19 -6.51 -20.39
CA ASP A 6 15.77 -5.11 -20.26
C ASP A 6 14.24 -5.00 -20.15
N TYR A 7 13.51 -5.82 -20.88
CA TYR A 7 12.05 -5.87 -20.77
C TYR A 7 11.58 -6.37 -19.40
N LEU A 8 12.22 -7.40 -18.84
CA LEU A 8 11.90 -7.93 -17.51
C LEU A 8 12.18 -6.90 -16.40
N ILE A 9 13.33 -6.22 -16.45
CA ILE A 9 13.67 -5.17 -15.48
C ILE A 9 12.69 -4.01 -15.58
N ASP A 10 12.40 -3.55 -16.79
CA ASP A 10 11.46 -2.45 -17.01
C ASP A 10 10.04 -2.80 -16.51
N ALA A 11 9.60 -4.05 -16.73
CA ALA A 11 8.30 -4.52 -16.23
C ALA A 11 8.25 -4.53 -14.70
N ALA A 12 9.23 -5.14 -14.03
CA ALA A 12 9.30 -5.19 -12.57
C ALA A 12 9.35 -3.78 -11.95
N GLN A 13 10.09 -2.85 -12.56
CA GLN A 13 10.12 -1.46 -12.11
C GLN A 13 8.79 -0.73 -12.29
N ARG A 14 8.06 -0.97 -13.40
CA ARG A 14 6.72 -0.39 -13.59
C ARG A 14 5.76 -0.92 -12.52
N ASN A 15 5.71 -2.24 -12.33
CA ASN A 15 4.82 -2.87 -11.35
C ASN A 15 5.10 -2.36 -9.93
N ALA A 16 6.37 -2.17 -9.56
CA ALA A 16 6.74 -1.57 -8.29
C ALA A 16 6.25 -0.12 -8.12
N ARG A 17 6.37 0.71 -9.17
CA ARG A 17 5.84 2.08 -9.13
C ARG A 17 4.32 2.10 -9.00
N GLU A 18 3.63 1.20 -9.69
CA GLU A 18 2.17 1.07 -9.62
C GLU A 18 1.70 0.61 -8.23
N ALA A 19 2.37 -0.39 -7.63
CA ALA A 19 2.08 -0.83 -6.27
C ALA A 19 2.27 0.30 -5.24
N ILE A 20 3.36 1.07 -5.36
CA ILE A 20 3.60 2.26 -4.51
C ILE A 20 2.50 3.30 -4.71
N ALA A 21 2.11 3.59 -5.95
CA ALA A 21 1.07 4.57 -6.25
C ALA A 21 -0.30 4.16 -5.68
N GLN A 22 -0.65 2.87 -5.78
CA GLN A 22 -1.88 2.32 -5.21
C GLN A 22 -1.88 2.42 -3.68
N ALA A 23 -0.79 2.03 -3.03
CA ALA A 23 -0.67 2.11 -1.57
C ALA A 23 -0.78 3.56 -1.09
N ARG A 24 -0.10 4.49 -1.78
CA ARG A 24 -0.19 5.93 -1.51
C ARG A 24 -1.62 6.44 -1.65
N SER A 25 -2.30 6.12 -2.75
CA SER A 25 -3.69 6.55 -2.98
C SER A 25 -4.63 6.05 -1.87
N THR A 26 -4.44 4.80 -1.43
CA THR A 26 -5.20 4.21 -0.32
C THR A 26 -4.94 4.95 0.98
N LEU A 27 -3.68 5.24 1.31
CA LEU A 27 -3.33 5.99 2.53
C LEU A 27 -3.87 7.42 2.49
N GLU A 28 -3.82 8.11 1.36
CA GLU A 28 -4.40 9.46 1.23
C GLU A 28 -5.90 9.48 1.46
N ARG A 29 -6.62 8.45 0.98
CA ARG A 29 -8.05 8.29 1.29
C ARG A 29 -8.25 8.00 2.76
N SER A 30 -7.45 7.10 3.33
CA SER A 30 -7.52 6.70 4.73
C SER A 30 -7.30 7.89 5.66
N LEU A 31 -6.34 8.77 5.35
CA LEU A 31 -6.10 9.99 6.14
C LEU A 31 -7.35 10.87 6.21
N ARG A 32 -8.04 11.08 5.08
CA ARG A 32 -9.31 11.82 5.08
C ARG A 32 -10.39 11.14 5.94
N GLU A 33 -10.43 9.81 5.98
CA GLU A 33 -11.34 9.09 6.89
C GLU A 33 -10.97 9.31 8.35
N LEU A 34 -9.68 9.26 8.69
CA LEU A 34 -9.19 9.51 10.04
C LEU A 34 -9.53 10.92 10.51
N ASP A 35 -9.41 11.92 9.64
CA ASP A 35 -9.82 13.30 9.94
C ASP A 35 -11.31 13.37 10.29
N ARG A 36 -12.17 12.67 9.54
CA ARG A 36 -13.62 12.60 9.86
C ARG A 36 -13.91 11.94 11.20
N TYR A 37 -13.17 10.90 11.56
CA TYR A 37 -13.30 10.26 12.87
C TYR A 37 -12.83 11.19 14.00
N ALA A 38 -11.75 11.94 13.79
CA ALA A 38 -11.26 12.93 14.74
C ALA A 38 -12.29 14.05 14.96
N GLU A 39 -12.82 14.64 13.88
CA GLU A 39 -13.89 15.64 13.97
C GLU A 39 -15.12 15.11 14.71
N ARG A 40 -15.52 13.86 14.43
CA ARG A 40 -16.64 13.22 15.10
C ARG A 40 -16.39 12.99 16.58
N PHE A 41 -15.18 12.64 16.97
CA PHE A 41 -14.79 12.43 18.36
C PHE A 41 -14.83 13.74 19.15
N GLU A 42 -14.26 14.81 18.59
CA GLU A 42 -14.24 16.15 19.20
C GLU A 42 -15.65 16.74 19.29
N GLY A 43 -16.51 16.47 18.30
CA GLY A 43 -17.89 16.94 18.27
C GLY A 43 -18.88 16.11 19.09
N ALA A 44 -18.46 15.03 19.74
CA ALA A 44 -19.35 14.16 20.50
C ALA A 44 -19.80 14.81 21.82
N GLU A 45 -21.10 14.77 22.10
CA GLU A 45 -21.69 15.39 23.31
C GLU A 45 -21.42 14.59 24.59
N THR A 46 -21.13 13.29 24.45
CA THR A 46 -20.93 12.39 25.59
C THR A 46 -19.69 11.52 25.45
N VAL A 47 -19.12 11.12 26.59
CA VAL A 47 -18.02 10.14 26.64
C VAL A 47 -18.42 8.79 26.03
N HIS A 48 -19.70 8.43 26.09
CA HIS A 48 -20.22 7.23 25.46
C HIS A 48 -20.12 7.31 23.93
N ASP A 49 -20.48 8.46 23.34
CA ASP A 49 -20.39 8.68 21.89
C ASP A 49 -18.94 8.79 21.40
N GLN A 50 -18.05 9.33 22.24
CA GLN A 50 -16.61 9.27 22.02
C GLN A 50 -16.10 7.82 21.96
N ALA A 51 -16.47 6.99 22.95
CA ALA A 51 -16.08 5.58 22.97
C ALA A 51 -16.62 4.79 21.75
N LYS A 52 -17.85 5.11 21.32
CA LYS A 52 -18.45 4.53 20.12
C LYS A 52 -17.70 4.94 18.85
N THR A 53 -17.30 6.20 18.75
CA THR A 53 -16.47 6.71 17.65
C THR A 53 -15.11 6.01 17.59
N MET A 54 -14.47 5.80 18.75
CA MET A 54 -13.23 5.03 18.84
C MET A 54 -13.40 3.57 18.38
N ASN A 55 -14.52 2.93 18.72
CA ASN A 55 -14.80 1.56 18.29
C ASN A 55 -14.98 1.47 16.77
N TRP A 56 -15.68 2.43 16.16
CA TRP A 56 -15.80 2.51 14.70
C TRP A 56 -14.46 2.77 14.01
N LEU A 57 -13.64 3.66 14.57
CA LEU A 57 -12.30 3.92 14.06
C LEU A 57 -11.44 2.64 14.10
N LEU A 58 -11.49 1.86 15.17
CA LEU A 58 -10.81 0.57 15.24
C LEU A 58 -11.27 -0.38 14.14
N ASN A 59 -12.57 -0.46 13.90
CA ASN A 59 -13.11 -1.27 12.81
C ASN A 59 -12.65 -0.75 11.43
N GLU A 60 -12.63 0.56 11.19
CA GLU A 60 -12.13 1.15 9.95
C GLU A 60 -10.66 0.77 9.70
N LEU A 61 -9.82 0.91 10.72
CA LEU A 61 -8.40 0.58 10.64
C LEU A 61 -8.17 -0.91 10.31
N ALA A 62 -8.83 -1.80 11.03
CA ALA A 62 -8.63 -3.23 10.92
C ALA A 62 -9.28 -3.84 9.67
N SER A 63 -10.49 -3.41 9.35
CA SER A 63 -11.32 -4.04 8.32
C SER A 63 -11.23 -3.35 6.96
N ASN A 64 -10.93 -2.04 6.93
CA ASN A 64 -10.89 -1.27 5.69
C ASN A 64 -9.48 -0.82 5.34
N ILE A 65 -8.76 -0.13 6.22
CA ILE A 65 -7.48 0.49 5.86
C ILE A 65 -6.40 -0.58 5.64
N LEU A 66 -6.15 -1.46 6.62
CA LEU A 66 -5.09 -2.46 6.53
C LEU A 66 -5.26 -3.42 5.34
N PRO A 67 -6.45 -4.00 5.09
CA PRO A 67 -6.62 -4.91 3.96
C PRO A 67 -6.52 -4.21 2.60
N ASN A 68 -6.97 -2.95 2.49
CA ASN A 68 -6.94 -2.21 1.23
C ASN A 68 -5.57 -1.58 0.91
N LEU A 69 -4.63 -1.60 1.86
CA LEU A 69 -3.24 -1.19 1.59
C LEU A 69 -2.55 -2.12 0.58
N ARG A 70 -3.14 -3.30 0.33
CA ARG A 70 -2.69 -4.27 -0.67
C ARG A 70 -1.20 -4.59 -0.57
N LEU A 71 -0.79 -4.96 0.64
CA LEU A 71 0.57 -5.40 0.94
C LEU A 71 1.00 -6.58 0.06
N ASP A 72 0.05 -7.37 -0.43
CA ASP A 72 0.26 -8.42 -1.42
C ASP A 72 0.85 -7.88 -2.74
N LEU A 73 0.35 -6.76 -3.26
CA LEU A 73 0.88 -6.15 -4.50
C LEU A 73 2.30 -5.62 -4.31
N ILE A 74 2.59 -5.05 -3.13
CA ILE A 74 3.93 -4.60 -2.80
C ILE A 74 4.90 -5.79 -2.70
N ALA A 75 4.48 -6.87 -2.04
CA ALA A 75 5.28 -8.08 -1.91
C ALA A 75 5.54 -8.74 -3.27
N GLU A 76 4.53 -8.80 -4.14
CA GLU A 76 4.67 -9.31 -5.50
C GLU A 76 5.65 -8.49 -6.33
N ALA A 77 5.51 -7.17 -6.34
CA ALA A 77 6.42 -6.28 -7.04
C ALA A 77 7.85 -6.35 -6.49
N GLN A 78 8.01 -6.50 -5.17
CA GLN A 78 9.31 -6.74 -4.54
C GLN A 78 9.93 -8.05 -5.03
N ALA A 79 9.15 -9.14 -5.10
CA ALA A 79 9.62 -10.43 -5.58
C ALA A 79 10.00 -10.39 -7.07
N GLU A 80 9.27 -9.65 -7.90
CA GLU A 80 9.63 -9.42 -9.30
C GLU A 80 10.97 -8.69 -9.45
N LEU A 81 11.19 -7.63 -8.67
CA LEU A 81 12.46 -6.91 -8.66
C LEU A 81 13.62 -7.81 -8.21
N ALA A 82 13.41 -8.67 -7.21
CA ALA A 82 14.41 -9.63 -6.75
C ALA A 82 14.78 -10.63 -7.87
N ARG A 83 13.78 -11.19 -8.56
CA ARG A 83 14.02 -12.07 -9.72
C ARG A 83 14.77 -11.35 -10.85
N ALA A 84 14.38 -10.12 -11.16
CA ALA A 84 15.06 -9.32 -12.17
C ALA A 84 16.53 -9.04 -11.80
N HIS A 85 16.83 -8.84 -10.51
CA HIS A 85 18.19 -8.71 -10.00
C HIS A 85 19.01 -10.00 -10.18
N GLU A 86 18.44 -11.15 -9.88
CA GLU A 86 19.12 -12.45 -10.06
C GLU A 86 19.47 -12.73 -11.53
N VAL A 87 18.52 -12.50 -12.44
CA VAL A 87 18.75 -12.62 -13.89
C VAL A 87 19.86 -11.67 -14.34
N ALA A 88 19.85 -10.43 -13.85
CA ALA A 88 20.87 -9.45 -14.15
C ALA A 88 22.26 -9.85 -13.65
N ARG A 89 22.33 -10.54 -12.50
CA ARG A 89 23.58 -11.01 -11.90
C ARG A 89 24.16 -12.19 -12.68
N ALA A 90 23.33 -13.16 -13.07
CA ALA A 90 23.77 -14.34 -13.82
C ALA A 90 24.39 -13.96 -15.17
N ALA A 91 23.76 -13.03 -15.89
CA ALA A 91 24.25 -12.55 -17.20
C ALA A 91 25.55 -11.74 -17.13
N ASN A 92 26.01 -11.33 -15.94
CA ASN A 92 27.29 -10.63 -15.76
C ASN A 92 28.42 -11.58 -15.32
N GLN A 93 28.13 -12.87 -15.12
CA GLN A 93 29.10 -13.92 -14.76
C GLN A 93 29.47 -14.82 -15.96
N GLU A 94 28.81 -14.62 -17.10
CA GLU A 94 29.16 -15.16 -18.43
C GLU A 94 29.97 -14.13 -19.24
#